data_AF-A0A2N5WVX5-F1
#
_entry.id   AF-A0A2N5WVX5-F1
#
_cell.length_a   1.000
_cell.length_b   1.000
_cell.length_c   1.000
_cell.angle_alpha   90.00
_cell.angle_beta   90.00
_cell.angle_gamma   90.00
#
_symmetry.space_group_name_H-M   'P 1'
#
loop_
_entity.id
_entity.type
_entity.pdbx_description
1 polymer ?
#
loop_
_entity_poly.entity_id
_entity_poly.type
_entity_poly.pdbx_seq_one_letter_code
_entity_poly.pdbx_strand_id
1 'polypeptide(L)'
;MGDTGGPPPGATRADPRPLQGEPLCLDLLNTRWIDGGTRHDLLRDTDGLGLWLAGRGLADAATPAALAAALHAREALEAAVTDPRDPRARE
;
A
#
# COMPACT_ATOMS: atom_id res chain seq x y z
N MET A 1 31.82 -1.83 26.72
CA MET A 1 30.37 -1.78 26.98
C MET A 1 29.75 -1.03 25.81
N GLY A 2 29.54 -1.74 24.70
CA GLY A 2 29.08 -1.15 23.44
C GLY A 2 27.56 -0.98 23.49
N ASP A 3 27.13 0.27 23.43
CA ASP A 3 25.74 0.64 23.23
C ASP A 3 25.25 0.03 21.91
N THR A 4 24.38 -0.97 22.00
CA THR A 4 23.68 -1.54 20.85
C THR A 4 22.40 -0.73 20.70
N GLY A 5 22.53 0.49 20.19
CA GLY A 5 21.42 1.33 19.78
C GLY A 5 20.72 0.69 18.58
N GLY A 6 19.91 -0.34 18.83
CA GLY A 6 18.89 -0.75 17.89
C GLY A 6 17.98 0.45 17.60
N PRO A 7 17.48 0.60 16.35
CA PRO A 7 16.57 1.70 16.04
C PRO A 7 15.40 1.68 17.02
N PRO A 8 14.93 2.85 17.51
CA PRO A 8 13.84 2.91 18.46
C PRO A 8 12.60 2.21 17.85
N PRO A 9 11.90 1.34 18.59
CA PRO A 9 10.62 0.83 18.15
C PRO A 9 9.66 2.01 18.03
N GLY A 10 9.32 2.40 16.79
CA GLY A 10 8.43 3.53 16.51
C GLY A 10 8.98 4.60 15.57
N ALA A 11 10.16 4.42 14.94
CA ALA A 11 10.50 5.24 13.79
C ALA A 11 9.53 4.91 12.64
N THR A 12 8.50 5.74 12.46
CA THR A 12 7.60 5.69 11.31
C THR A 12 8.47 5.75 10.06
N ARG A 13 8.71 4.61 9.43
CA ARG A 13 9.47 4.56 8.19
C ARG A 13 8.64 5.34 7.19
N ALA A 14 9.19 6.44 6.67
CA ALA A 14 8.48 7.25 5.68
C ALA A 14 8.00 6.34 4.53
N ASP A 15 6.77 6.59 4.07
CA ASP A 15 6.19 5.85 2.95
C ASP A 15 7.15 5.96 1.75
N PRO A 16 7.72 4.83 1.27
CA PRO A 16 8.77 4.85 0.25
C PRO A 16 8.22 5.09 -1.16
N ARG A 17 6.89 5.18 -1.32
CA ARG A 17 6.28 5.39 -2.63
C ARG A 17 6.67 6.75 -3.20
N PRO A 18 7.04 6.82 -4.49
CA PRO A 18 7.43 8.08 -5.13
C PRO A 18 6.25 9.04 -5.35
N LEU A 19 5.02 8.52 -5.44
CA LEU A 19 3.80 9.30 -5.67
C LEU A 19 2.78 9.03 -4.56
N GLN A 20 2.38 10.08 -3.86
CA GLN A 20 1.46 10.08 -2.72
C GLN A 20 0.50 11.27 -2.83
N GLY A 21 -0.64 11.22 -2.14
CA GLY A 21 -1.59 12.35 -2.06
C GLY A 21 -2.64 12.40 -3.17
N GLU A 22 -2.64 11.39 -4.04
CA GLU A 22 -3.67 11.21 -5.07
C GLU A 22 -5.03 10.82 -4.44
N PRO A 23 -6.14 10.96 -5.20
CA PRO A 23 -7.42 10.37 -4.82
C PRO A 23 -7.27 8.89 -4.42
N LEU A 24 -8.04 8.45 -3.42
CA LEU A 24 -7.87 7.14 -2.75
C LEU A 24 -7.70 5.96 -3.72
N CYS A 25 -8.49 5.92 -4.80
CA CYS A 25 -8.41 4.87 -5.80
C CYS A 25 -7.08 4.87 -6.57
N LEU A 26 -6.59 6.04 -6.99
CA LEU A 26 -5.30 6.17 -7.68
C LEU A 26 -4.14 5.89 -6.72
N ASP A 27 -4.23 6.41 -5.49
CA ASP A 27 -3.20 6.17 -4.49
C ASP A 27 -3.11 4.69 -4.08
N LEU A 28 -4.22 3.95 -4.10
CA LEU A 28 -4.23 2.49 -3.92
C LEU A 28 -3.50 1.78 -5.07
N LEU A 29 -3.68 2.21 -6.32
CA LEU A 29 -2.91 1.67 -7.45
C LEU A 29 -1.41 1.98 -7.29
N ASN A 30 -1.07 3.18 -6.82
CA ASN A 30 0.30 3.62 -6.58
C ASN A 30 1.01 2.87 -5.43
N THR A 31 0.32 1.97 -4.72
CA THR A 31 0.98 1.03 -3.79
C THR A 31 1.84 -0.02 -4.49
N ARG A 32 1.78 -0.10 -5.83
CA ARG A 32 2.75 -0.78 -6.68
C ARG A 32 3.48 0.25 -7.54
N TRP A 33 4.79 0.12 -7.64
CA TRP A 33 5.60 1.00 -8.50
C TRP A 33 6.83 0.25 -9.03
N ILE A 34 7.52 0.88 -9.98
CA ILE A 34 8.79 0.40 -10.50
C ILE A 34 9.85 1.45 -10.15
N ASP A 35 10.95 1.03 -9.55
CA ASP A 35 12.13 1.85 -9.30
C ASP A 35 13.39 1.11 -9.77
N GLY A 36 14.21 1.74 -10.59
CA GLY A 36 15.41 1.12 -11.16
C GLY A 36 15.16 -0.22 -11.88
N GLY A 37 13.99 -0.41 -12.50
CA GLY A 37 13.60 -1.68 -13.14
C GLY A 37 13.10 -2.77 -12.18
N THR A 38 13.10 -2.51 -10.87
CA THR A 38 12.57 -3.40 -9.84
C THR A 38 11.12 -3.05 -9.55
N ARG A 39 10.23 -4.03 -9.56
CA ARG A 39 8.83 -3.85 -9.15
C ARG A 39 8.70 -3.98 -7.64
N HIS A 40 8.06 -3.00 -7.02
CA HIS A 40 7.77 -2.95 -5.60
C HIS A 40 6.26 -3.09 -5.37
N ASP A 41 5.90 -3.77 -4.27
CA ASP A 41 4.52 -3.85 -3.78
C ASP A 41 4.53 -3.54 -2.27
N LEU A 42 3.88 -2.44 -1.90
CA LEU A 42 3.74 -2.05 -0.50
C LEU A 42 2.78 -2.99 0.24
N LEU A 43 1.69 -3.42 -0.39
CA LEU A 43 0.63 -4.22 0.24
C LEU A 43 0.94 -5.72 0.21
N ARG A 44 2.20 -6.09 0.44
CA ARG A 44 2.62 -7.50 0.56
C ARG A 44 2.28 -8.09 1.93
N ASP A 45 2.12 -7.24 2.94
CA ASP A 45 1.87 -7.59 4.34
C ASP A 45 1.04 -6.50 5.05
N THR A 46 0.61 -6.78 6.28
CA THR A 46 -0.19 -5.84 7.09
C THR A 46 0.62 -4.62 7.53
N ASP A 47 1.95 -4.70 7.60
CA ASP A 47 2.81 -3.57 7.95
C ASP A 47 2.78 -2.52 6.83
N GLY A 48 2.88 -2.96 5.58
CA GLY A 48 2.72 -2.08 4.42
C GLY A 48 1.33 -1.49 4.30
N LEU A 49 0.28 -2.24 4.64
CA LEU A 49 -1.08 -1.69 4.77
C LEU A 49 -1.15 -0.62 5.86
N GLY A 50 -0.57 -0.88 7.03
CA GLY A 50 -0.51 0.07 8.14
C GLY A 50 0.19 1.37 7.75
N LEU A 51 1.28 1.29 7.01
CA LEU A 51 1.98 2.46 6.48
C LEU A 51 1.10 3.30 5.54
N TRP A 52 0.43 2.64 4.59
CA TRP A 52 -0.48 3.30 3.65
C TRP A 52 -1.68 3.97 4.36
N LEU A 53 -2.27 3.28 5.34
CA LEU A 53 -3.40 3.78 6.12
C LEU A 53 -2.99 4.87 7.13
N ALA A 54 -1.76 4.84 7.65
CA ALA A 54 -1.25 5.88 8.54
C ALA A 54 -1.24 7.26 7.89
N GLY A 55 -0.90 7.34 6.59
CA GLY A 55 -1.01 8.57 5.79
C GLY A 55 -2.43 9.13 5.68
N ARG A 56 -3.44 8.39 6.16
CA ARG A 56 -4.87 8.73 6.14
C ARG A 56 -5.48 8.80 7.55
N GLY A 57 -4.68 8.63 8.61
CA GLY A 57 -5.17 8.58 9.98
C GLY A 57 -5.93 7.30 10.34
N LEU A 58 -5.68 6.19 9.62
CA LEU A 58 -6.40 4.91 9.73
C LEU A 58 -5.50 3.73 10.10
N ALA A 59 -4.33 3.99 10.69
CA ALA A 59 -3.32 2.95 10.98
C ALA A 59 -3.90 1.74 11.75
N ASP A 60 -4.82 1.98 12.68
CA ASP A 60 -5.45 0.93 13.52
C ASP A 60 -6.36 -0.03 12.74
N ALA A 61 -6.71 0.29 11.49
CA ALA A 61 -7.52 -0.56 10.63
C ALA A 61 -6.71 -1.61 9.84
N ALA A 62 -5.38 -1.65 10.04
CA ALA A 62 -4.47 -2.53 9.31
C ALA A 62 -4.55 -4.01 9.75
N THR A 63 -5.68 -4.64 9.46
CA THR A 63 -5.94 -6.06 9.74
C THR A 63 -5.69 -6.93 8.50
N PRO A 64 -5.49 -8.26 8.67
CA PRO A 64 -5.42 -9.18 7.52
C PRO A 64 -6.66 -9.14 6.62
N ALA A 65 -7.85 -8.94 7.21
CA ALA A 65 -9.10 -8.80 6.45
C ALA A 65 -9.12 -7.50 5.63
N ALA A 66 -8.67 -6.39 6.20
CA ALA A 66 -8.52 -5.13 5.48
C ALA A 66 -7.48 -5.23 4.35
N LEU A 67 -6.39 -5.98 4.56
CA LEU A 67 -5.40 -6.25 3.51
C LEU A 67 -6.03 -7.00 2.34
N ALA A 68 -6.76 -8.09 2.62
CA ALA A 68 -7.46 -8.85 1.58
C ALA A 68 -8.45 -7.97 0.80
N ALA A 69 -9.23 -7.13 1.49
CA ALA A 69 -10.16 -6.21 0.86
C ALA A 69 -9.45 -5.16 -0.02
N ALA A 70 -8.35 -4.57 0.47
CA ALA A 70 -7.56 -3.60 -0.28
C ALA A 70 -6.92 -4.21 -1.53
N LEU A 71 -6.41 -5.45 -1.43
CA LEU A 71 -5.86 -6.19 -2.57
C LEU A 71 -6.92 -6.45 -3.63
N HIS A 72 -8.10 -6.92 -3.23
CA HIS A 72 -9.22 -7.15 -4.13
C HIS A 72 -9.67 -5.86 -4.83
N ALA A 73 -9.85 -4.77 -4.07
CA ALA A 73 -10.19 -3.47 -4.65
C ALA A 73 -9.11 -2.97 -5.62
N ARG A 74 -7.83 -3.19 -5.32
CA ARG A 74 -6.71 -2.82 -6.20
C ARG A 74 -6.75 -3.59 -7.52
N GLU A 75 -7.06 -4.88 -7.48
CA GLU A 75 -7.22 -5.71 -8.69
C GLU A 75 -8.41 -5.26 -9.55
N ALA A 76 -9.55 -4.93 -8.93
CA ALA A 76 -10.71 -4.41 -9.63
C ALA A 76 -10.41 -3.06 -10.30
N LEU A 77 -9.71 -2.16 -9.60
CA LEU A 77 -9.27 -0.89 -10.16
C LEU A 77 -8.26 -1.08 -11.30
N GLU A 78 -7.29 -1.99 -11.14
CA GLU A 78 -6.30 -2.32 -12.18
C GLU A 78 -6.98 -2.86 -13.44
N ALA A 79 -8.00 -3.71 -13.27
CA ALA A 79 -8.83 -4.19 -14.37
C ALA A 79 -9.60 -3.04 -15.03
N ALA A 80 -10.27 -2.19 -14.26
CA ALA A 80 -11.06 -1.07 -14.77
C ALA A 80 -10.24 -0.07 -15.59
N VAL A 81 -9.01 0.25 -15.17
CA VAL A 81 -8.13 1.17 -15.91
C VAL A 81 -7.51 0.53 -17.15
N THR A 82 -7.32 -0.79 -17.15
CA THR A 82 -6.75 -1.54 -18.28
C THR A 82 -7.81 -1.78 -19.36
N ASP A 83 -8.97 -2.27 -18.97
CA ASP A 83 -10.16 -2.44 -19.80
C ASP A 83 -11.41 -2.23 -18.94
N PRO A 84 -12.14 -1.10 -19.11
CA PRO A 84 -13.38 -0.85 -18.38
C PRO A 84 -14.48 -1.91 -18.59
N ARG A 85 -14.34 -2.79 -19.58
CA ARG A 85 -15.28 -3.90 -19.84
C ARG A 85 -14.87 -5.21 -19.17
N ASP A 86 -13.70 -5.28 -18.53
CA ASP A 86 -13.25 -6.46 -17.80
C ASP A 86 -14.25 -6.79 -16.67
N PRO A 87 -14.73 -8.05 -16.55
CA PRO A 87 -15.63 -8.46 -15.48
C PRO A 87 -15.09 -8.15 -14.07
N ARG A 88 -13.77 -8.26 -13.86
CA ARG A 88 -13.12 -7.99 -12.57
C ARG A 88 -13.25 -6.53 -12.14
N ALA A 89 -13.57 -5.62 -13.06
CA ALA A 89 -13.85 -4.23 -12.74
C ALA A 89 -15.19 -4.02 -12.00
N ARG A 90 -16.03 -5.06 -11.89
CA ARG A 90 -17.40 -4.99 -11.35
C ARG A 90 -17.64 -5.89 -10.14
N GLU A 91 -16.65 -6.66 -9.74
CA GLU A 91 -16.67 -7.51 -8.54
C GLU A 91 -16.34 -6.69 -7.29
#